data_AF-A0A9W9Z8L9-F1
#
_entry.id   AF-A0A9W9Z8L9-F1
#
_cell.length_a   1.000
_cell.length_b   1.000
_cell.length_c   1.000
_cell.angle_alpha   90.00
_cell.angle_beta   90.00
_cell.angle_gamma   90.00
#
_symmetry.space_group_name_H-M   'P 1'
#
loop_
_entity.id
_entity.type
_entity.pdbx_description
1 polymer ?
#
loop_
_entity_poly.entity_id
_entity_poly.type
_entity_poly.pdbx_seq_one_letter_code
_entity_poly.pdbx_strand_id
1 'polypeptide(L)'
;MTQPHKFHLFNCDSIYDLSVVEDLLKATKAKLGFEFSVEKHNFTLSEMSVLSTKTIPEMQIDFAMFVVHAHESVLSINNDGGYSKVYRALLQATANTEHASERWVQIITISDD
;
A
#
# COMPACT_ATOMS: atom_id res chain seq x y z
N MET A 1 -1.42 -23.91 12.58
CA MET A 1 -0.77 -23.37 11.36
C MET A 1 -0.88 -21.86 11.47
N THR A 2 0.24 -21.14 11.50
CA THR A 2 0.23 -19.67 11.46
C THR A 2 -0.24 -19.23 10.08
N GLN A 3 -1.20 -18.30 10.03
CA GLN A 3 -1.61 -17.71 8.75
C GLN A 3 -0.46 -16.86 8.21
N PRO A 4 -0.21 -16.85 6.88
CA PRO A 4 0.79 -15.98 6.29
C PRO A 4 0.38 -14.52 6.46
N HIS A 5 1.37 -13.64 6.67
CA HIS A 5 1.13 -12.20 6.71
C HIS A 5 0.67 -11.70 5.34
N LYS A 6 -0.13 -10.65 5.30
CA LYS A 6 -0.63 -10.07 4.05
C LYS A 6 0.04 -8.75 3.71
N PHE A 7 0.73 -8.73 2.58
CA PHE A 7 1.15 -7.51 1.91
C PHE A 7 0.08 -7.05 0.93
N HIS A 8 -0.33 -5.79 1.05
CA HIS A 8 -1.23 -5.14 0.11
C HIS A 8 -0.47 -4.06 -0.68
N LEU A 9 -0.43 -4.21 -2.00
CA LEU A 9 0.20 -3.27 -2.91
C LEU A 9 -0.88 -2.41 -3.57
N PHE A 10 -0.74 -1.10 -3.53
CA PHE A 10 -1.74 -0.14 -4.04
C PHE A 10 -1.13 0.75 -5.13
N ASN A 11 -1.86 1.00 -6.22
CA ASN A 11 -1.48 1.95 -7.27
C ASN A 11 -2.71 2.61 -7.93
N CYS A 12 -2.61 3.89 -8.29
CA CYS A 12 -3.76 4.75 -8.66
C CYS A 12 -3.99 4.94 -10.17
N ASP A 13 -3.09 4.46 -11.02
CA ASP A 13 -3.16 4.74 -12.46
C ASP A 13 -2.94 3.48 -13.31
N SER A 14 -2.57 2.36 -12.69
CA SER A 14 -2.16 1.12 -13.36
C SER A 14 -1.04 1.33 -14.37
N ILE A 15 -0.34 2.47 -14.32
CA ILE A 15 0.77 2.77 -15.22
C ILE A 15 1.99 1.95 -14.78
N TYR A 16 2.17 1.82 -13.46
CA TYR A 16 3.22 0.99 -12.91
C TYR A 16 2.75 -0.44 -12.64
N ASP A 17 3.48 -1.42 -13.17
CA ASP A 17 3.21 -2.83 -12.91
C ASP A 17 3.65 -3.22 -11.49
N LEU A 18 2.66 -3.38 -10.61
CA LEU A 18 2.85 -3.84 -9.23
C LEU A 18 3.55 -5.21 -9.11
N SER A 19 3.61 -6.01 -10.18
CA SER A 19 4.32 -7.29 -10.20
C SER A 19 5.83 -7.11 -9.97
N VAL A 20 6.41 -5.96 -10.33
CA VAL A 20 7.82 -5.64 -10.06
C VAL A 20 8.08 -5.56 -8.55
N VAL A 21 7.16 -4.95 -7.79
CA VAL A 21 7.25 -4.86 -6.32
C VAL A 21 6.96 -6.21 -5.66
N GLU A 22 6.01 -6.98 -6.22
CA GLU A 22 5.75 -8.35 -5.79
C GLU A 22 7.00 -9.24 -5.94
N ASP A 23 7.70 -9.15 -7.06
CA ASP A 23 8.94 -9.91 -7.31
C ASP A 23 10.08 -9.48 -6.37
N LEU A 24 10.18 -8.18 -6.06
CA LEU A 24 11.11 -7.67 -5.04
C LEU A 24 10.80 -8.27 -3.65
N LEU A 25 9.53 -8.32 -3.25
CA LEU A 25 9.12 -8.96 -1.99
C LEU A 25 9.48 -10.44 -1.99
N LYS A 26 9.17 -11.17 -3.07
CA LYS A 26 9.51 -12.59 -3.19
C LYS A 26 11.02 -12.83 -3.11
N ALA A 27 11.83 -11.98 -3.76
CA ALA A 27 13.29 -12.06 -3.71
C ALA A 27 13.86 -11.81 -2.30
N THR A 28 13.14 -11.05 -1.46
CA THR A 28 13.53 -10.76 -0.08
C THR A 28 12.91 -11.72 0.95
N LYS A 29 12.05 -12.65 0.53
CA LYS A 29 11.37 -13.61 1.41
C LYS A 29 12.30 -14.35 2.37
N ALA A 30 13.43 -14.84 1.86
CA ALA A 30 14.42 -15.55 2.69
C ALA A 30 15.05 -14.66 3.78
N LYS A 31 15.09 -13.33 3.57
CA LYS A 31 15.60 -12.36 4.53
C LYS A 31 14.55 -11.91 5.55
N LEU A 32 13.28 -11.87 5.15
CA LEU A 32 12.17 -11.46 6.01
C LEU A 32 11.89 -12.50 7.12
N GLY A 33 12.17 -13.78 6.86
CA GLY A 33 12.09 -14.82 7.88
C GLY A 33 10.66 -15.23 8.28
N PHE A 34 9.64 -14.78 7.53
CA PHE A 34 8.24 -15.17 7.70
C PHE A 34 7.56 -15.44 6.35
N GLU A 35 6.50 -16.23 6.39
CA GLU A 35 5.63 -16.49 5.25
C GLU A 35 4.64 -15.34 5.05
N PHE A 36 4.43 -14.96 3.80
CA PHE A 36 3.48 -13.92 3.42
C PHE A 36 2.82 -14.18 2.06
N SER A 37 1.67 -13.56 1.86
CA SER A 37 0.98 -13.43 0.57
C SER A 37 0.94 -11.98 0.11
N VAL A 38 0.80 -11.77 -1.20
CA VAL A 38 0.73 -10.43 -1.81
C VAL A 38 -0.61 -10.27 -2.52
N GLU A 39 -1.32 -9.19 -2.22
CA GLU A 39 -2.53 -8.76 -2.93
C GLU A 39 -2.28 -7.41 -3.62
N LYS A 40 -2.69 -7.31 -4.89
CA LYS A 40 -2.48 -6.12 -5.72
C LYS A 40 -3.80 -5.38 -5.93
N HIS A 41 -3.78 -4.07 -5.69
CA HIS A 41 -4.94 -3.19 -5.69
C HIS A 41 -4.68 -2.01 -6.60
N ASN A 42 -5.10 -2.13 -7.85
CA ASN A 42 -5.16 -1.00 -8.76
C ASN A 42 -6.50 -0.29 -8.60
N PHE A 43 -6.47 1.03 -8.59
CA PHE A 43 -7.66 1.88 -8.53
C PHE A 43 -7.41 3.13 -9.37
N THR A 44 -8.43 3.93 -9.60
CA THR A 44 -8.38 5.19 -10.34
C THR A 44 -8.49 6.39 -9.41
N LEU A 45 -8.13 7.59 -9.89
CA LEU A 45 -8.33 8.85 -9.15
C LEU A 45 -9.78 9.02 -8.65
N SER A 46 -10.78 8.62 -9.45
CA SER A 46 -12.20 8.69 -9.06
C SER A 46 -12.57 7.74 -7.93
N GLU A 47 -11.85 6.63 -7.77
CA GLU A 47 -12.13 5.61 -6.76
C GLU A 47 -11.46 5.91 -5.42
N MET A 48 -10.45 6.80 -5.39
CA MET A 48 -9.72 7.17 -4.17
C MET A 48 -10.60 7.44 -2.97
N SER A 49 -11.69 8.20 -3.16
CA SER A 49 -12.59 8.56 -2.07
C SER A 49 -13.31 7.33 -1.51
N VAL A 50 -13.79 6.43 -2.37
CA VAL A 50 -14.47 5.19 -1.95
C VAL A 50 -13.47 4.24 -1.31
N LEU A 51 -12.30 4.09 -1.92
CA LEU A 51 -11.21 3.26 -1.44
C LEU A 51 -10.78 3.67 -0.03
N SER A 52 -10.53 4.97 0.21
CA SER A 52 -10.06 5.48 1.50
C SER A 52 -11.12 5.46 2.60
N THR A 53 -12.41 5.60 2.26
CA THR A 53 -13.48 5.75 3.26
C THR A 53 -14.26 4.48 3.55
N LYS A 54 -14.25 3.51 2.64
CA LYS A 54 -15.04 2.27 2.76
C LYS A 54 -14.17 1.03 2.65
N THR A 55 -13.40 0.91 1.56
CA THR A 55 -12.68 -0.33 1.26
C THR A 55 -11.53 -0.59 2.24
N ILE A 56 -10.55 0.32 2.33
CA ILE A 56 -9.37 0.13 3.20
C ILE A 56 -9.73 -0.07 4.68
N PRO A 57 -10.68 0.68 5.27
CA PRO A 57 -11.08 0.47 6.66
C PRO A 57 -11.65 -0.93 6.98
N GLU A 58 -12.21 -1.62 5.99
CA GLU A 58 -12.79 -2.95 6.15
C GLU A 58 -11.78 -4.08 5.87
N MET A 59 -10.59 -3.75 5.37
CA MET A 59 -9.54 -4.71 5.03
C MET A 59 -8.70 -5.08 6.26
N GLN A 60 -8.32 -6.36 6.35
CA GLN A 60 -7.27 -6.82 7.26
C GLN A 60 -5.92 -6.66 6.57
N ILE A 61 -5.12 -5.67 6.98
CA ILE A 61 -3.86 -5.31 6.34
C ILE A 61 -2.72 -5.40 7.36
N ASP A 62 -1.81 -6.36 7.18
CA ASP A 62 -0.60 -6.47 8.00
C ASP A 62 0.49 -5.50 7.50
N PHE A 63 0.70 -5.43 6.19
CA PHE A 63 1.65 -4.54 5.54
C PHE A 63 1.01 -3.87 4.31
N ALA A 64 1.26 -2.58 4.13
CA ALA A 64 0.83 -1.85 2.93
C ALA A 64 2.01 -1.19 2.22
N MET A 65 2.03 -1.31 0.89
CA MET A 65 2.90 -0.51 0.03
C MET A 65 2.03 0.33 -0.89
N PHE A 66 2.19 1.64 -0.83
CA PHE A 66 1.49 2.56 -1.71
C PHE A 66 2.44 3.07 -2.78
N VAL A 67 2.22 2.63 -4.01
CA VAL A 67 3.07 2.87 -5.17
C VAL A 67 2.45 3.98 -6.01
N VAL A 68 3.14 5.11 -6.06
CA VAL A 68 2.65 6.35 -6.65
C VAL A 68 3.64 6.91 -7.65
N HIS A 69 3.15 7.53 -8.71
CA HIS A 69 4.01 8.20 -9.68
C HIS A 69 4.55 9.50 -9.07
N ALA A 70 5.87 9.75 -9.15
CA ALA A 70 6.55 10.86 -8.46
C ALA A 70 5.98 12.23 -8.85
N HIS A 71 5.59 12.38 -10.12
CA HIS A 71 4.94 13.59 -10.62
C HIS A 71 3.61 13.90 -9.90
N GLU A 72 2.90 12.88 -9.43
CA GLU A 72 1.64 13.01 -8.69
C GLU A 72 1.83 13.04 -7.15
N SER A 73 2.97 12.52 -6.69
CA SER A 73 3.28 12.26 -5.27
C SER A 73 3.61 13.51 -4.47
N VAL A 74 4.46 14.39 -5.03
CA VAL A 74 4.99 15.56 -4.32
C VAL A 74 3.91 16.61 -4.07
N LEU A 75 2.86 16.63 -4.89
CA LEU A 75 1.81 17.64 -4.83
C LEU A 75 0.60 17.25 -3.95
N SER A 76 0.34 15.95 -3.73
CA SER A 76 -0.94 15.51 -3.15
C SER A 76 -0.88 14.86 -1.76
N ILE A 77 0.26 14.39 -1.28
CA ILE A 77 0.34 13.73 0.05
C ILE A 77 0.39 14.76 1.19
N ASN A 78 1.02 15.92 0.96
CA ASN A 78 1.08 17.02 1.93
C ASN A 78 -0.15 17.95 1.89
N ASN A 79 -1.12 17.65 1.02
CA ASN A 79 -2.38 18.39 0.90
C ASN A 79 -3.55 17.46 1.28
N ASP A 80 -4.73 17.96 1.62
CA ASP A 80 -5.93 17.15 1.91
C ASP A 80 -6.57 16.52 0.62
N GLY A 81 -5.74 16.23 -0.38
CA GLY A 81 -6.11 15.60 -1.65
C GLY A 81 -6.36 14.09 -1.54
N GLY A 82 -6.59 13.44 -2.69
CA GLY A 82 -6.97 12.02 -2.74
C GLY A 82 -5.87 11.08 -2.21
N TYR A 83 -4.61 11.32 -2.59
CA TYR A 83 -3.48 10.49 -2.16
C TYR A 83 -3.25 10.51 -0.64
N SER A 84 -3.40 11.66 0.01
CA SER A 84 -3.25 11.76 1.47
C SER A 84 -4.36 11.05 2.23
N LYS A 85 -5.59 11.07 1.71
CA LYS A 85 -6.73 10.32 2.28
C LYS A 85 -6.50 8.81 2.20
N VAL A 86 -6.04 8.30 1.05
CA VAL A 86 -5.66 6.89 0.90
C VAL A 86 -4.54 6.52 1.86
N TYR A 87 -3.47 7.31 1.92
CA TYR A 87 -2.36 7.06 2.84
C TYR A 87 -2.79 7.05 4.31
N ARG A 88 -3.63 8.01 4.74
CA ARG A 88 -4.18 8.05 6.10
C ARG A 88 -5.04 6.83 6.41
N ALA A 89 -5.86 6.38 5.45
CA ALA A 89 -6.66 5.18 5.61
C ALA A 89 -5.77 3.93 5.78
N LEU A 90 -4.70 3.80 4.98
CA LEU A 90 -3.74 2.69 5.11
C LEU A 90 -3.01 2.71 6.46
N LEU A 91 -2.61 3.89 6.93
CA LEU A 91 -2.01 4.06 8.25
C LEU A 91 -2.96 3.61 9.36
N GLN A 92 -4.25 3.95 9.27
CA GLN A 92 -5.24 3.54 10.25
C GLN A 92 -5.50 2.03 10.21
N ALA A 93 -5.65 1.46 9.01
CA ALA A 93 -5.90 0.03 8.83
C ALA A 93 -4.74 -0.83 9.38
N THR A 94 -3.50 -0.43 9.10
CA THR A 94 -2.29 -1.14 9.60
C THR A 94 -2.05 -0.94 11.09
N ALA A 95 -2.41 0.22 11.66
CA ALA A 95 -2.27 0.51 13.09
C ALA A 95 -3.29 -0.24 13.98
N ASN A 96 -4.40 -0.73 13.40
CA ASN A 96 -5.41 -1.53 14.09
C ASN A 96 -5.01 -3.01 14.24
N THR A 97 -3.81 -3.39 13.80
CA THR A 97 -3.26 -4.74 13.98
C THR A 97 -2.62 -4.88 15.37
N GLU A 98 -2.57 -6.11 15.91
CA GLU A 98 -2.03 -6.39 17.26
C GLU A 98 -0.53 -6.01 17.42
N HIS A 99 0.15 -5.64 16.33
CA HIS A 99 1.55 -5.24 16.25
C HIS A 99 1.74 -3.71 16.17
N ALA A 100 0.88 -2.94 16.85
CA ALA A 100 0.69 -1.49 16.74
C ALA A 100 1.87 -0.56 17.15
N SER A 101 3.06 -1.09 17.48
CA SER A 101 4.21 -0.25 17.85
C SER A 101 4.97 0.32 16.65
N GLU A 102 4.77 -0.24 15.45
CA GLU A 102 5.45 0.19 14.22
C GLU A 102 4.42 0.37 13.08
N ARG A 103 4.50 1.48 12.35
CA ARG A 103 3.61 1.76 11.21
C ARG A 103 4.14 1.03 9.98
N TRP A 104 3.38 0.06 9.47
CA TRP A 104 3.77 -0.79 8.34
C TRP A 104 3.24 -0.29 6.99
N VAL A 105 3.40 1.01 6.72
CA VAL A 105 3.05 1.61 5.43
C VAL A 105 4.31 2.19 4.79
N GLN A 106 4.66 1.68 3.61
CA GLN A 106 5.76 2.22 2.80
C GLN A 106 5.19 2.93 1.57
N ILE A 107 5.62 4.16 1.31
CA ILE A 107 5.36 4.84 0.03
C ILE A 107 6.54 4.57 -0.90
N ILE A 108 6.25 4.18 -2.13
CA ILE A 108 7.22 4.00 -3.21
C ILE A 108 6.87 5.00 -4.30
N THR A 109 7.75 5.96 -4.55
CA THR A 109 7.61 6.92 -5.64
C THR A 109 8.43 6.46 -6.84
N ILE A 110 7.81 6.35 -8.02
CA ILE A 110 8.52 6.01 -9.26
C ILE A 110 8.64 7.26 -10.11
N SER A 111 9.84 7.55 -10.61
CA SER A 111 10.07 8.60 -11.59
C SER A 111 10.22 7.95 -12.97
N ASP A 112 9.63 8.57 -13.97
CA ASP A 112 10.10 8.41 -15.35
C ASP A 112 11.48 9.09 -15.43
N ASP A 113 12.53 8.34 -15.73
CA ASP A 113 13.82 8.91 -16.19
C ASP A 113 13.74 9.29 -17.67
#